data_AF-A0A357JD19-F1
#
_entry.id   AF-A0A357JD19-F1
#
_cell.length_a   1.000
_cell.length_b   1.000
_cell.length_c   1.000
_cell.angle_alpha   90.00
_cell.angle_beta   90.00
_cell.angle_gamma   90.00
#
_symmetry.space_group_name_H-M   'P 1'
#
loop_
_entity.id
_entity.type
_entity.pdbx_description
1 polymer ?
#
loop_
_entity_poly.entity_id
_entity_poly.type
_entity_poly.pdbx_seq_one_letter_code
_entity_poly.pdbx_strand_id
1 'polypeptide(L)'
;MSQYFSNDFSLKNDNFIINYEILGKNLTFYSNNGIFSKNRIDKGSDIFIKYLLTLNLVGKVLDYGSGIGIIGICLNLFFKELDVTYCDVNYRCLELNKQNLKKYDLNGL
;
A
#
# COMPACT_ATOMS: atom_id res chain seq x y z
N MET A 1 20.61 7.67 11.17
CA MET A 1 19.67 7.86 10.03
C MET A 1 18.93 6.55 9.87
N SER A 2 17.63 6.53 10.14
CA SER A 2 16.84 5.29 10.15
C SER A 2 16.36 4.92 8.75
N GLN A 3 16.36 3.64 8.43
CA GLN A 3 15.94 3.10 7.14
C GLN A 3 14.48 2.63 7.19
N TYR A 4 13.78 2.64 6.06
CA TYR A 4 12.34 2.37 6.01
C TYR A 4 11.94 0.92 6.30
N PHE A 5 12.89 -0.02 6.33
CA PHE A 5 12.70 -1.40 6.73
C PHE A 5 13.07 -1.65 8.21
N SER A 6 13.49 -0.61 8.94
CA SER A 6 13.82 -0.69 10.36
C SER A 6 12.65 -0.25 11.23
N ASN A 7 12.40 -0.97 12.31
CA ASN A 7 11.41 -0.61 13.32
C ASN A 7 12.00 0.45 14.27
N ASP A 8 12.02 1.71 13.82
CA ASP A 8 12.48 2.84 14.63
C ASP A 8 11.31 3.67 15.19
N PHE A 9 11.04 3.43 16.46
CA PHE A 9 9.96 4.08 17.20
C PHE A 9 10.29 5.52 17.62
N SER A 10 11.54 5.99 17.46
CA SER A 10 11.94 7.37 17.78
C SER A 10 11.53 8.36 16.68
N LEU A 11 11.16 7.88 15.49
CA LEU A 11 10.78 8.72 14.36
C LEU A 11 9.48 9.48 14.64
N LYS A 12 9.58 10.80 14.53
CA LYS A 12 8.44 11.72 14.65
C LYS A 12 7.27 11.28 13.77
N ASN A 13 6.10 11.26 14.39
CA ASN A 13 4.85 10.92 13.75
C ASN A 13 4.32 12.12 12.93
N ASP A 14 4.71 12.21 11.66
CA ASP A 14 4.17 13.21 10.73
C ASP A 14 3.30 12.48 9.70
N ASN A 15 2.00 12.72 9.76
CA ASN A 15 1.05 12.08 8.85
C ASN A 15 1.13 12.73 7.46
N PHE A 16 1.30 11.89 6.44
CA PHE A 16 1.22 12.28 5.04
C PHE A 16 -0.03 11.65 4.40
N ILE A 17 -0.61 12.36 3.44
CA ILE A 17 -1.62 11.81 2.55
C ILE A 17 -1.03 11.77 1.14
N ILE A 18 -1.01 10.59 0.55
CA ILE A 18 -0.60 10.39 -0.84
C ILE A 18 -1.86 10.35 -1.68
N ASN A 19 -1.97 11.26 -2.65
CA ASN A 19 -3.01 11.23 -3.66
C ASN A 19 -2.53 10.40 -4.85
N TYR A 20 -3.39 9.51 -5.35
CA TYR A 20 -3.08 8.65 -6.48
C TYR A 20 -4.26 8.55 -7.43
N GLU A 21 -4.06 8.98 -8.67
CA GLU A 21 -5.03 8.81 -9.74
C GLU A 21 -4.65 7.61 -10.61
N ILE A 22 -5.56 6.65 -10.73
CA ILE A 22 -5.38 5.47 -11.59
C ILE A 22 -6.70 5.05 -12.22
N LEU A 23 -6.70 4.88 -13.55
CA LEU A 23 -7.87 4.49 -14.35
C LEU A 23 -9.14 5.30 -14.02
N GLY A 24 -8.99 6.62 -13.84
CA GLY A 24 -10.09 7.54 -13.51
C GLY A 24 -10.60 7.46 -12.06
N LYS A 25 -9.96 6.66 -11.19
CA LYS A 25 -10.22 6.65 -9.75
C LYS A 25 -9.20 7.49 -9.00
N ASN A 26 -9.70 8.34 -8.09
CA ASN A 26 -8.87 9.08 -7.14
C ASN A 26 -8.79 8.33 -5.83
N LEU A 27 -7.61 7.81 -5.52
CA LEU A 27 -7.29 7.10 -4.29
C LEU A 27 -6.43 7.99 -3.38
N THR A 28 -6.53 7.75 -2.07
CA THR A 28 -5.74 8.45 -1.06
C THR A 28 -5.27 7.47 0.00
N PHE A 29 -3.98 7.54 0.31
CA PHE A 29 -3.32 6.63 1.27
C PHE A 29 -2.67 7.42 2.40
N TYR A 30 -2.87 6.96 3.63
CA TYR A 30 -2.16 7.42 4.81
C TYR A 30 -0.75 6.86 4.81
N SER A 31 0.21 7.74 5.08
CA SER A 31 1.64 7.44 5.14
C SER A 31 2.30 8.22 6.28
N ASN A 32 3.57 7.93 6.56
CA ASN A 32 4.30 8.56 7.66
C ASN A 32 5.81 8.62 7.42
N ASN A 33 6.55 9.24 8.34
CA ASN A 33 8.00 9.11 8.40
C ASN A 33 8.43 7.66 8.66
N GLY A 34 9.55 7.27 8.06
CA GLY A 34 10.06 5.88 8.14
C GLY A 34 9.39 4.92 7.16
N ILE A 35 8.56 5.43 6.23
CA ILE A 35 7.90 4.65 5.19
C ILE A 35 8.59 4.90 3.84
N PHE A 36 8.69 3.85 3.02
CA PHE A 36 9.18 3.97 1.64
C PHE A 36 8.27 4.89 0.81
N SER A 37 8.87 5.78 0.01
CA SER A 37 8.14 6.77 -0.80
C SER A 37 7.05 7.54 -0.02
N LYS A 38 7.38 7.98 1.20
CA LYS A 38 6.39 8.49 2.19
C LYS A 38 5.41 9.58 1.75
N ASN A 39 5.68 10.35 0.69
CA ASN A 39 4.84 11.47 0.25
C ASN A 39 4.32 11.38 -1.20
N ARG A 40 4.59 10.27 -1.90
CA ARG A 40 4.15 10.06 -3.28
C ARG A 40 4.13 8.57 -3.63
N ILE A 41 3.45 8.21 -4.71
CA ILE A 41 3.59 6.86 -5.26
C ILE A 41 4.97 6.72 -5.92
N ASP A 42 5.64 5.61 -5.65
CA ASP A 42 6.89 5.28 -6.34
C ASP A 42 6.61 4.97 -7.82
N LYS A 43 7.52 5.40 -8.70
CA LYS A 43 7.33 5.25 -10.15
C LYS A 43 7.29 3.77 -10.57
N GLY A 44 8.08 2.92 -9.93
CA GLY A 44 8.08 1.48 -10.19
C GLY A 44 6.74 0.86 -9.77
N SER A 45 6.23 1.22 -8.59
CA SER A 45 4.92 0.77 -8.13
C SER A 45 3.78 1.21 -9.07
N ASP A 46 3.79 2.46 -9.55
CA ASP A 46 2.78 2.95 -10.50
C ASP A 46 2.77 2.15 -11.81
N ILE A 47 3.95 1.95 -12.42
CA ILE A 47 4.08 1.16 -13.65
C ILE A 47 3.60 -0.27 -13.42
N PHE A 48 3.98 -0.87 -12.28
CA PHE A 48 3.62 -2.25 -11.96
C PHE A 48 2.11 -2.42 -11.78
N ILE A 49 1.46 -1.55 -11.01
CA ILE A 49 0.00 -1.60 -10.81
C ILE A 49 -0.71 -1.44 -12.15
N LYS A 50 -0.32 -0.45 -12.96
CA LYS A 50 -0.92 -0.25 -14.29
C LYS A 50 -0.82 -1.49 -15.17
N TYR A 51 0.33 -2.17 -15.17
CA TYR A 51 0.50 -3.42 -15.90
C TYR A 51 -0.39 -4.54 -15.34
N LEU A 52 -0.41 -4.75 -14.02
CA LEU A 52 -1.24 -5.79 -13.40
C LEU A 52 -2.73 -5.60 -13.69
N LEU A 53 -3.21 -4.36 -13.74
CA LEU A 53 -4.60 -4.03 -14.08
C LEU A 53 -4.98 -4.33 -15.54
N THR A 54 -4.01 -4.64 -16.41
CA THR A 54 -4.29 -5.14 -17.77
C THR A 54 -4.50 -6.65 -17.84
N LEU A 55 -4.17 -7.37 -16.76
CA LEU A 55 -4.31 -8.81 -16.66
C LEU A 55 -5.70 -9.18 -16.11
N ASN A 56 -6.07 -10.45 -16.26
CA ASN A 56 -7.27 -10.99 -15.62
C ASN A 56 -6.88 -11.87 -14.42
N LEU A 57 -6.63 -11.23 -13.27
CA LEU A 57 -6.14 -11.90 -12.07
C LEU A 57 -7.31 -12.43 -11.23
N VAL A 58 -7.19 -13.68 -10.77
CA VAL A 58 -8.14 -14.34 -9.86
C VAL A 58 -7.37 -15.18 -8.82
N GLY A 59 -7.97 -15.39 -7.65
CA GLY A 59 -7.41 -16.25 -6.59
C GLY A 59 -6.60 -15.49 -5.53
N LYS A 60 -5.56 -16.14 -5.00
CA LYS A 60 -4.80 -15.65 -3.83
C LYS A 60 -3.54 -14.92 -4.23
N VAL A 61 -3.28 -13.77 -3.61
CA VAL A 61 -2.10 -12.93 -3.86
C VAL A 61 -1.42 -12.57 -2.54
N LEU A 62 -0.09 -12.55 -2.54
CA LEU A 62 0.71 -12.03 -1.44
C LEU A 62 1.39 -10.73 -1.87
N ASP A 63 1.05 -9.62 -1.22
CA ASP A 63 1.76 -8.35 -1.32
C ASP A 63 2.94 -8.35 -0.33
N TYR A 64 4.10 -8.80 -0.82
CA TYR A 64 5.31 -8.97 -0.03
C TYR A 64 6.16 -7.70 0.01
N GLY A 65 6.41 -7.16 1.21
CA GLY A 65 6.97 -5.81 1.35
C GLY A 65 5.93 -4.75 0.99
N SER A 66 4.69 -4.99 1.43
CA SER A 66 3.50 -4.21 1.05
C SER A 66 3.58 -2.73 1.40
N GLY A 67 4.48 -2.32 2.30
CA GLY A 67 4.52 -0.97 2.83
C GLY A 67 3.16 -0.59 3.41
N ILE A 68 2.60 0.51 2.91
CA ILE A 68 1.27 0.99 3.33
C ILE A 68 0.11 0.38 2.52
N GLY A 69 0.38 -0.65 1.72
CA GLY A 69 -0.64 -1.45 1.01
C GLY A 69 -1.03 -0.96 -0.38
N ILE A 70 -0.30 -0.02 -0.99
CA ILE A 70 -0.70 0.62 -2.27
C ILE A 70 -1.02 -0.42 -3.35
N ILE A 71 -0.14 -1.41 -3.55
CA ILE A 71 -0.29 -2.39 -4.65
C ILE A 71 -1.48 -3.30 -4.37
N GLY A 72 -1.49 -4.02 -3.26
CA GLY A 72 -2.56 -4.97 -2.95
C GLY A 72 -3.94 -4.31 -2.78
N ILE A 73 -4.02 -3.09 -2.24
CA ILE A 73 -5.29 -2.35 -2.15
C ILE A 73 -5.79 -2.00 -3.55
N CYS A 74 -4.93 -1.53 -4.45
CA CYS A 74 -5.32 -1.30 -5.84
C CYS A 74 -5.86 -2.59 -6.45
N LEU A 75 -5.17 -3.72 -6.28
CA LEU A 75 -5.63 -5.01 -6.80
C LEU A 75 -7.02 -5.39 -6.28
N ASN A 76 -7.28 -5.30 -4.97
CA ASN A 76 -8.61 -5.58 -4.38
C ASN A 76 -9.71 -4.60 -4.86
N LEU A 77 -9.36 -3.35 -5.14
CA LEU A 77 -10.31 -2.35 -5.61
C LEU A 77 -10.76 -2.59 -7.05
N PHE A 78 -9.90 -3.16 -7.89
CA PHE A 78 -10.16 -3.41 -9.31
C PHE A 78 -10.50 -4.87 -9.62
N PHE A 79 -10.06 -5.84 -8.81
CA PHE A 79 -10.36 -7.26 -8.92
C PHE A 79 -11.05 -7.77 -7.65
N LYS A 80 -12.36 -7.95 -7.70
CA LYS A 80 -13.17 -8.35 -6.53
C LYS A 80 -13.02 -9.81 -6.11
N GLU A 81 -12.45 -10.63 -6.98
CA GLU A 81 -12.22 -12.06 -6.74
C GLU A 81 -10.83 -12.36 -6.16
N LEU A 82 -10.01 -11.34 -5.95
CA LEU A 82 -8.71 -11.52 -5.32
C LEU A 82 -8.84 -11.58 -3.81
N ASP A 83 -8.14 -12.55 -3.23
CA ASP A 83 -7.88 -12.66 -1.80
C ASP A 83 -6.42 -12.26 -1.56
N VAL A 84 -6.21 -11.01 -1.13
CA VAL A 84 -4.88 -10.42 -0.98
C VAL A 84 -4.43 -10.46 0.48
N THR A 85 -3.30 -11.11 0.73
CA THR A 85 -2.57 -11.07 1.99
C THR A 85 -1.46 -10.04 1.91
N TYR A 86 -1.19 -9.32 3.00
CA TYR A 86 -0.18 -8.27 3.05
C TYR A 86 0.86 -8.61 4.11
N CYS A 87 2.14 -8.46 3.79
CA CYS A 87 3.20 -8.58 4.79
C CYS A 87 4.28 -7.52 4.59
N ASP A 88 4.88 -7.09 5.69
CA ASP A 88 5.99 -6.15 5.73
C ASP A 88 6.77 -6.37 7.03
N VAL A 89 8.08 -6.13 7.01
CA VAL A 89 8.94 -6.25 8.19
C VAL A 89 8.79 -5.05 9.14
N ASN A 90 8.33 -3.91 8.61
CA ASN A 90 8.13 -2.69 9.38
C ASN A 90 6.70 -2.67 9.95
N TYR A 91 6.58 -2.69 11.28
CA TYR A 91 5.28 -2.64 11.96
C TYR A 91 4.51 -1.36 11.67
N ARG A 92 5.20 -0.24 11.44
CA ARG A 92 4.54 1.02 11.06
C ARG A 92 3.89 0.93 9.69
N CYS A 93 4.52 0.22 8.74
CA CYS A 93 3.92 -0.08 7.45
C CYS A 93 2.63 -0.87 7.63
N LEU A 94 2.65 -1.95 8.43
CA LEU A 94 1.48 -2.78 8.68
C LEU A 94 0.33 -2.03 9.36
N GLU A 95 0.60 -1.16 10.33
CA GLU A 95 -0.44 -0.34 10.98
C GLU A 95 -1.07 0.68 10.03
N LEU A 96 -0.27 1.31 9.16
CA LEU A 96 -0.79 2.21 8.12
C LEU A 96 -1.56 1.45 7.05
N ASN A 97 -1.09 0.24 6.69
CA ASN A 97 -1.77 -0.64 5.75
C ASN A 97 -3.17 -1.01 6.27
N LYS A 98 -3.30 -1.43 7.54
CA LYS A 98 -4.61 -1.66 8.20
C LYS A 98 -5.54 -0.44 8.09
N GLN A 99 -5.02 0.76 8.32
CA GLN A 99 -5.80 2.00 8.21
C GLN A 99 -6.26 2.26 6.77
N ASN A 100 -5.39 2.04 5.80
CA ASN A 100 -5.71 2.20 4.38
C ASN A 100 -6.72 1.15 3.89
N LEU A 101 -6.61 -0.09 4.34
CA LEU A 101 -7.60 -1.14 4.06
C LEU A 101 -8.98 -0.76 4.60
N LYS A 102 -9.03 -0.36 5.87
CA LYS A 102 -10.28 0.07 6.52
C LYS A 102 -10.92 1.25 5.79
N LYS A 103 -10.13 2.19 5.26
CA LYS A 103 -10.62 3.33 4.48
C LYS A 103 -11.41 2.91 3.23
N TYR A 104 -11.11 1.75 2.67
CA TYR A 104 -11.74 1.21 1.46
C TYR A 104 -12.66 0.02 1.75
N ASP A 105 -13.02 -0.21 3.02
CA ASP A 105 -13.81 -1.36 3.47
C ASP A 105 -13.24 -2.71 2.99
N LEU A 106 -11.92 -2.80 2.93
CA LEU A 106 -11.19 -4.01 2.56
C LEU A 106 -10.69 -4.74 3.80
N ASN A 107 -10.66 -6.06 3.70
CA ASN A 107 -10.00 -6.93 4.67
C ASN A 107 -8.65 -7.40 4.10
N GLY A 108 -7.77 -7.87 4.99
CA GLY A 108 -6.52 -8.51 4.61
C GLY A 108 -5.37 -8.02 5.49
N LEU A 109 -4.94 -8.86 6.43
CA LEU A 109 -3.67 -8.77 7.15
C LEU A 109 -3.48 -10.03 7.98
#